data_AF-A0A2E8SY97-F1
#
_entry.id   AF-A0A2E8SY97-F1
#
_cell.length_a   1.000
_cell.length_b   1.000
_cell.length_c   1.000
_cell.angle_alpha   90.00
_cell.angle_beta   90.00
_cell.angle_gamma   90.00
#
_symmetry.space_group_name_H-M   'P 1'
#
loop_
_entity.id
_entity.type
_entity.pdbx_description
1 polymer ?
#
loop_
_entity_poly.entity_id
_entity_poly.type
_entity_poly.pdbx_seq_one_letter_code
_entity_poly.pdbx_strand_id
1 'polypeptide(L)'
;MTRPRNVLFLCTGNSARSILAEAILRHYGTGRYNACSAGSMPTGMPNPAAIATLEARGIDHSFARSKSWDEFAGPDADAMDIVITVCANAAGETCPVWPGHPHTAHWGVEDPAAVTGSRDDIMAAFAVTFDQMKARVDALLALGDAPVEDMMPAIRAIGELP
;
A
#
# COMPACT_ATOMS: atom_id res chain seq x y z
N MET A 1 -6.34 -25.22 3.40
CA MET A 1 -5.99 -23.81 3.71
C MET A 1 -5.81 -23.10 2.39
N THR A 2 -6.53 -22.01 2.15
CA THR A 2 -6.33 -21.16 0.97
C THR A 2 -5.01 -20.42 1.09
N ARG A 3 -4.28 -20.25 -0.02
CA ARG A 3 -3.02 -19.49 -0.02
C ARG A 3 -3.28 -18.03 0.42
N PRO A 4 -2.30 -17.35 1.03
CA PRO A 4 -2.41 -15.91 1.27
C PRO A 4 -2.68 -15.15 -0.04
N ARG A 5 -3.47 -14.07 0.06
CA ARG A 5 -3.79 -13.19 -1.07
C ARG A 5 -2.64 -12.19 -1.29
N ASN A 6 -2.12 -12.12 -2.50
CA ASN A 6 -1.07 -11.17 -2.88
C ASN A 6 -1.70 -9.79 -3.13
N VAL A 7 -1.24 -8.78 -2.40
CA VAL A 7 -1.73 -7.40 -2.50
C VAL A 7 -0.57 -6.47 -2.85
N LEU A 8 -0.72 -5.68 -3.90
CA LEU A 8 0.28 -4.69 -4.33
C LEU A 8 -0.22 -3.27 -4.11
N PHE A 9 0.46 -2.52 -3.25
CA PHE A 9 0.22 -1.08 -3.04
C PHE A 9 1.08 -0.25 -3.98
N LEU A 10 0.45 0.61 -4.78
CA LEU A 10 1.12 1.45 -5.77
C LEU A 10 1.04 2.93 -5.40
N CYS A 11 2.18 3.59 -5.40
CA CYS A 11 2.25 5.06 -5.44
C CYS A 11 3.34 5.51 -6.42
N THR A 12 3.46 6.79 -6.71
CA THR A 12 4.45 7.28 -7.69
C THR A 12 5.88 6.96 -7.26
N GLY A 13 6.28 7.36 -6.05
CA GLY A 13 7.68 7.28 -5.60
C GLY A 13 8.11 6.01 -4.86
N ASN A 14 7.15 5.18 -4.44
CA ASN A 14 7.38 4.07 -3.51
C ASN A 14 8.31 4.44 -2.34
N SER A 15 7.99 5.55 -1.66
CA SER A 15 8.82 6.12 -0.60
C SER A 15 8.09 6.28 0.73
N ALA A 16 6.80 6.62 0.71
CA ALA A 16 6.02 6.90 1.92
C ALA A 16 4.74 6.04 1.99
N ARG A 17 3.65 6.51 1.37
CA ARG A 17 2.29 5.92 1.49
C ARG A 17 2.23 4.42 1.23
N SER A 18 2.78 3.96 0.11
CA SER A 18 2.72 2.53 -0.24
C SER A 18 3.59 1.66 0.68
N ILE A 19 4.71 2.18 1.21
CA ILE A 19 5.53 1.49 2.23
C ILE A 19 4.77 1.38 3.55
N LEU A 20 4.11 2.45 3.99
CA LEU A 20 3.27 2.42 5.20
C LEU A 20 2.14 1.39 5.03
N ALA A 21 1.45 1.39 3.89
CA ALA A 21 0.38 0.44 3.61
C ALA A 21 0.87 -1.03 3.59
N GLU A 22 2.01 -1.30 2.95
CA GLU A 22 2.64 -2.63 2.95
C GLU A 22 2.99 -3.06 4.38
N ALA A 23 3.65 -2.20 5.17
CA ALA A 23 4.05 -2.52 6.53
C ALA A 23 2.84 -2.85 7.43
N ILE A 24 1.79 -2.03 7.35
CA ILE A 24 0.56 -2.23 8.13
C ILE A 24 -0.09 -3.56 7.75
N LEU A 25 -0.29 -3.84 6.45
CA LEU A 25 -0.94 -5.08 6.03
C LEU A 25 -0.09 -6.32 6.33
N ARG A 26 1.23 -6.24 6.23
CA ARG A 26 2.12 -7.34 6.65
C ARG A 26 1.96 -7.63 8.15
N HIS A 27 1.95 -6.57 8.97
CA HIS A 27 1.85 -6.70 10.42
C HIS A 27 0.50 -7.27 10.87
N TYR A 28 -0.62 -6.72 10.39
CA TYR A 28 -1.96 -7.11 10.86
C TYR A 28 -2.62 -8.22 10.03
N GLY A 29 -2.17 -8.44 8.80
CA GLY A 29 -2.74 -9.41 7.86
C GLY A 29 -1.97 -10.73 7.73
N THR A 30 -1.02 -11.00 8.63
CA THR A 30 -0.16 -12.19 8.61
C THR A 30 -0.99 -13.47 8.44
N GLY A 31 -0.59 -14.33 7.51
CA GLY A 31 -1.25 -15.61 7.20
C GLY A 31 -2.45 -15.51 6.26
N ARG A 32 -3.02 -14.31 6.06
CA ARG A 32 -4.15 -14.07 5.14
C ARG A 32 -3.74 -13.27 3.90
N TYR A 33 -2.77 -12.38 4.04
CA TYR A 33 -2.29 -11.52 2.97
C TYR A 33 -0.76 -11.57 2.87
N ASN A 34 -0.27 -11.47 1.65
CA ASN A 34 1.11 -11.17 1.33
C ASN A 34 1.15 -9.79 0.67
N ALA A 35 1.57 -8.78 1.42
CA ALA A 35 1.58 -7.41 0.93
C ALA A 35 2.95 -7.04 0.36
N CYS A 36 2.92 -6.34 -0.76
CA CYS A 36 4.04 -5.73 -1.45
C CYS A 36 3.70 -4.28 -1.78
N SER A 37 4.70 -3.43 -1.98
CA SER A 37 4.52 -2.09 -2.55
C SER A 37 5.46 -1.83 -3.70
N ALA A 38 5.10 -0.92 -4.61
CA ALA A 38 5.98 -0.47 -5.67
C ALA A 38 5.60 0.94 -6.15
N GLY A 39 6.34 1.45 -7.12
CA GLY A 39 5.99 2.70 -7.76
C GLY A 39 6.41 2.81 -9.21
N SER A 40 5.80 3.76 -9.90
CA SER A 40 6.04 4.03 -11.31
C SER A 40 7.33 4.81 -11.55
N MET A 41 7.70 5.66 -10.60
CA MET A 41 8.94 6.44 -10.60
C MET A 41 9.59 6.35 -9.21
N PRO A 42 10.13 5.18 -8.83
CA PRO A 42 10.68 4.96 -7.50
C PRO A 42 11.79 5.96 -7.18
N THR A 43 11.79 6.49 -5.95
CA THR A 43 12.81 7.45 -5.49
C THR A 43 14.16 6.79 -5.19
N GLY A 44 14.22 5.46 -5.14
CA GLY A 44 15.41 4.68 -4.83
C GLY A 44 15.66 4.46 -3.34
N MET A 45 15.00 5.22 -2.45
CA MET A 45 15.04 5.01 -1.00
C MET A 45 13.69 5.29 -0.33
N PRO A 46 13.32 4.53 0.73
CA PRO A 46 12.21 4.87 1.61
C PRO A 46 12.37 6.27 2.24
N ASN A 47 11.24 6.95 2.46
CA ASN A 47 11.22 8.23 3.16
C ASN A 47 11.57 8.01 4.65
N PRO A 48 12.56 8.72 5.22
CA PRO A 48 12.95 8.55 6.62
C PRO A 48 11.81 8.76 7.62
N ALA A 49 10.87 9.68 7.35
CA ALA A 49 9.72 9.91 8.22
C ALA A 49 8.71 8.76 8.17
N ALA A 50 8.59 8.06 7.03
CA ALA A 50 7.80 6.82 6.96
C ALA A 50 8.41 5.74 7.86
N ILE A 51 9.73 5.54 7.76
CA ILE A 51 10.46 4.58 8.58
C ILE A 51 10.34 4.92 10.07
N ALA A 52 10.60 6.16 10.46
CA ALA A 52 10.46 6.62 11.84
C ALA A 52 9.03 6.42 12.39
N THR A 53 8.02 6.57 11.54
CA THR A 53 6.60 6.36 11.91
C THR A 53 6.30 4.88 12.19
N LEU A 54 6.90 3.96 11.42
CA LEU A 54 6.80 2.51 11.66
C LEU A 54 7.58 2.09 12.91
N GLU A 55 8.80 2.59 13.07
CA GLU A 55 9.65 2.36 14.25
C GLU A 55 8.93 2.78 15.54
N ALA A 56 8.35 3.99 15.56
CA ALA A 56 7.61 4.51 16.72
C ALA A 56 6.39 3.65 17.11
N ARG A 57 5.91 2.80 16.19
CA ARG A 57 4.76 1.89 16.39
C ARG A 57 5.18 0.44 16.53
N GLY A 58 6.48 0.14 16.55
CA GLY A 58 6.99 -1.23 16.67
C GLY A 58 6.67 -2.13 15.47
N ILE A 59 6.46 -1.56 14.29
CA ILE A 59 6.17 -2.30 13.06
C ILE A 59 7.48 -2.56 12.30
N ASP A 60 7.72 -3.81 11.93
CA ASP A 60 8.86 -4.19 11.11
C ASP A 60 8.85 -3.43 9.77
N HIS A 61 10.02 -2.93 9.39
CA HIS A 61 10.26 -2.21 8.14
C HIS A 61 11.55 -2.69 7.46
N SER A 62 12.13 -3.82 7.90
CA SER A 62 13.37 -4.36 7.34
C SER A 62 13.24 -4.77 5.86
N PHE A 63 12.02 -5.04 5.41
CA PHE A 63 11.69 -5.32 4.01
C PHE A 63 11.59 -4.06 3.14
N ALA A 64 11.47 -2.87 3.75
CA ALA A 64 11.10 -1.65 3.06
C ALA A 64 12.20 -1.23 2.07
N ARG A 65 11.84 -1.15 0.79
CA ARG A 65 12.70 -0.68 -0.29
C ARG A 65 11.87 0.07 -1.31
N SER A 66 12.43 1.12 -1.91
CA SER A 66 11.81 1.81 -3.04
C SER A 66 12.17 1.07 -4.33
N LYS A 67 11.16 0.58 -5.05
CA LYS A 67 11.31 -0.30 -6.21
C LYS A 67 10.30 0.01 -7.31
N SER A 68 10.70 -0.30 -8.54
CA SER A 68 9.81 -0.18 -9.70
C SER A 68 8.72 -1.24 -9.63
N TRP A 69 7.55 -0.87 -10.12
CA TRP A 69 6.44 -1.80 -10.31
C TRP A 69 6.70 -2.87 -11.39
N ASP A 70 7.77 -2.72 -12.18
CA ASP A 70 8.14 -3.66 -13.25
C ASP A 70 8.54 -5.02 -12.68
N GLU A 71 9.03 -5.02 -11.43
CA GLU A 71 9.32 -6.25 -10.68
C GLU A 71 8.09 -7.14 -10.49
N PHE A 72 6.89 -6.57 -10.57
CA PHE A 72 5.62 -7.27 -10.40
C PHE A 72 4.84 -7.44 -11.72
N ALA A 73 5.32 -6.85 -12.81
CA ALA A 73 4.69 -6.91 -14.12
C ALA A 73 5.37 -7.92 -15.08
N GLY A 74 6.52 -8.48 -14.68
CA GLY A 74 7.26 -9.46 -15.48
C GLY A 74 6.55 -10.83 -15.58
N PRO A 75 6.89 -11.64 -16.60
CA PRO A 75 6.26 -12.95 -16.82
C PRO A 75 6.52 -13.96 -15.69
N ASP A 76 7.62 -13.80 -14.96
CA ASP A 76 8.02 -14.65 -13.83
C ASP A 76 7.60 -14.07 -12.47
N ALA A 77 6.90 -12.93 -12.45
CA ALA A 77 6.44 -12.31 -11.22
C ALA A 77 5.29 -13.11 -10.59
N ASP A 78 5.24 -13.11 -9.26
CA ASP A 78 4.10 -13.68 -8.53
C ASP A 78 2.81 -12.97 -8.96
N ALA A 79 1.76 -13.75 -9.23
CA ALA A 79 0.46 -13.19 -9.60
C ALA A 79 -0.13 -12.41 -8.43
N MET A 80 -0.50 -11.15 -8.67
CA MET A 80 -1.21 -10.33 -7.69
C MET A 80 -2.71 -10.68 -7.72
N ASP A 81 -3.35 -10.70 -6.56
CA ASP A 81 -4.81 -10.87 -6.47
C ASP A 81 -5.51 -9.50 -6.47
N ILE A 82 -4.89 -8.52 -5.80
CA ILE A 82 -5.42 -7.16 -5.62
C ILE A 82 -4.31 -6.14 -5.84
N VAL A 83 -4.59 -5.11 -6.63
CA VAL A 83 -3.74 -3.91 -6.77
C VAL A 83 -4.48 -2.71 -6.21
N ILE A 84 -3.83 -1.98 -5.30
CA ILE A 84 -4.40 -0.81 -4.62
C ILE A 84 -3.51 0.40 -4.91
N THR A 85 -4.03 1.39 -5.62
CA THR A 85 -3.33 2.67 -5.83
C THR A 85 -3.62 3.61 -4.65
N VAL A 86 -2.58 4.24 -4.10
CA VAL A 86 -2.71 5.14 -2.92
C VAL A 86 -2.42 6.61 -3.23
N CYS A 87 -2.09 6.93 -4.49
CA CYS A 87 -2.03 8.31 -4.99
C CYS A 87 -2.84 8.44 -6.30
N ALA A 88 -3.41 9.62 -6.53
CA ALA A 88 -4.21 9.90 -7.73
C ALA A 88 -3.39 9.75 -9.02
N ASN A 89 -2.10 10.11 -9.00
CA ASN A 89 -1.21 9.93 -10.13
C ASN A 89 -1.05 8.45 -10.51
N ALA A 90 -0.83 7.55 -9.54
CA ALA A 90 -0.75 6.11 -9.82
C ALA A 90 -2.09 5.52 -10.30
N ALA A 91 -3.22 6.14 -9.96
CA ALA A 91 -4.53 5.74 -10.46
C ALA A 91 -4.78 6.20 -11.91
N GLY A 92 -4.18 7.32 -12.33
CA GLY A 92 -4.34 7.92 -13.66
C GLY A 92 -3.24 7.58 -14.68
N GLU A 93 -2.13 6.97 -14.23
CA GLU A 93 -1.06 6.48 -15.10
C GLU A 93 -1.50 5.20 -15.84
N THR A 94 -1.02 5.04 -17.08
CA THR A 94 -1.23 3.80 -17.84
C THR A 94 -0.53 2.65 -17.12
N CYS A 95 -1.28 1.94 -16.28
CA CYS A 95 -0.79 0.77 -15.57
C CYS A 95 -0.28 -0.28 -16.59
N PRO A 96 0.83 -0.98 -16.27
CA PRO A 96 1.25 -2.11 -17.08
C PRO A 96 0.16 -3.20 -17.08
N VAL A 97 0.19 -4.07 -18.09
CA VAL A 97 -0.64 -5.28 -18.09
C VAL A 97 -0.09 -6.21 -17.02
N TRP A 98 -0.82 -6.32 -15.91
CA TRP A 98 -0.44 -7.20 -14.80
C TRP A 98 -0.67 -8.67 -15.16
N PRO A 99 0.32 -9.56 -14.93
CA PRO A 99 0.10 -10.99 -14.96
C PRO A 99 -1.09 -11.39 -14.07
N GLY A 100 -1.98 -12.23 -14.59
CA GLY A 100 -3.14 -12.72 -13.84
C GLY A 100 -4.35 -11.78 -13.77
N HIS A 101 -4.27 -10.56 -14.32
CA HIS A 101 -5.37 -9.58 -14.34
C HIS A 101 -5.99 -9.33 -12.94
N PRO A 102 -5.20 -8.82 -11.97
CA PRO A 102 -5.66 -8.56 -10.62
C PRO A 102 -6.83 -7.58 -10.60
N HIS A 103 -7.65 -7.69 -9.56
CA HIS A 103 -8.66 -6.68 -9.30
C HIS A 103 -8.02 -5.39 -8.78
N THR A 104 -8.61 -4.24 -9.15
CA THR A 104 -8.08 -2.92 -8.80
C THR A 104 -9.02 -2.13 -7.89
N ALA A 105 -8.41 -1.37 -6.98
CA ALA A 105 -9.06 -0.38 -6.13
C ALA A 105 -8.16 0.86 -5.95
N HIS A 106 -8.76 1.98 -5.53
CA HIS A 106 -8.05 3.22 -5.23
C HIS A 106 -8.33 3.67 -3.81
N TRP A 107 -7.28 3.81 -3.00
CA TRP A 107 -7.31 4.27 -1.61
C TRP A 107 -6.50 5.56 -1.49
N GLY A 108 -7.01 6.63 -2.10
CA GLY A 108 -6.32 7.92 -2.17
C GLY A 108 -6.03 8.49 -0.80
N VAL A 109 -4.76 8.81 -0.54
CA VAL A 109 -4.32 9.54 0.65
C VAL A 109 -3.36 10.65 0.27
N GLU A 110 -3.52 11.79 0.93
CA GLU A 110 -2.67 12.97 0.78
C GLU A 110 -1.20 12.58 0.97
N ASP A 111 -0.30 13.24 0.23
CA ASP A 111 1.12 12.92 0.34
C ASP A 111 1.72 13.57 1.60
N PRO A 112 2.08 12.80 2.66
CA PRO A 112 2.71 13.40 3.83
C PRO A 112 4.09 13.99 3.51
N ALA A 113 4.74 13.55 2.42
CA ALA A 113 6.03 14.08 2.00
C ALA A 113 5.91 15.47 1.33
N ALA A 114 4.70 15.92 0.99
CA ALA A 114 4.45 17.27 0.47
C ALA A 114 4.31 18.32 1.58
N VAL A 115 4.13 17.89 2.85
CA VAL A 115 4.06 18.79 3.99
C VAL A 115 5.42 19.40 4.26
N THR A 116 5.44 20.73 4.40
CA THR A 116 6.64 21.51 4.74
C THR A 116 6.45 22.17 6.09
N GLY A 117 7.53 22.42 6.83
CA GLY A 117 7.46 23.02 8.15
C GLY A 117 8.46 22.42 9.14
N SER A 118 8.09 22.44 10.42
CA SER A 118 8.91 21.84 11.47
C SER A 118 8.93 20.31 11.35
N ARG A 119 9.88 19.68 12.05
CA ARG A 119 9.91 18.21 12.17
C ARG A 119 8.60 17.67 12.73
N ASP A 120 8.00 18.37 13.68
CA ASP A 120 6.76 17.93 14.33
C ASP A 120 5.57 18.00 13.37
N ASP A 121 5.50 19.03 12.51
CA ASP A 121 4.46 19.14 11.47
C ASP A 121 4.55 17.98 10.47
N ILE A 122 5.77 17.66 10.02
CA ILE A 122 6.02 16.54 9.11
C ILE A 122 5.63 15.22 9.79
N MET A 123 6.12 14.97 11.01
CA MET A 123 5.79 13.73 11.72
C MET A 123 4.30 13.60 12.04
N ALA A 124 3.59 14.70 12.30
CA ALA A 124 2.14 14.71 12.47
C ALA A 124 1.43 14.29 11.16
N ALA A 125 1.87 14.79 10.01
CA ALA A 125 1.31 14.39 8.71
C ALA A 125 1.52 12.90 8.42
N PHE A 126 2.70 12.36 8.73
CA PHE A 126 2.97 10.93 8.61
C PHE A 126 2.13 10.09 9.59
N ALA A 127 1.90 10.56 10.81
CA ALA A 127 1.02 9.90 11.77
C ALA A 127 -0.43 9.85 11.27
N VAL A 128 -0.96 10.96 10.75
CA VAL A 128 -2.30 11.02 10.14
C VAL A 128 -2.41 10.04 8.97
N THR A 129 -1.41 10.05 8.07
CA THR A 129 -1.36 9.11 6.93
C THR A 129 -1.34 7.66 7.38
N PHE A 130 -0.57 7.35 8.43
CA PHE A 130 -0.53 6.01 9.00
C PHE A 130 -1.90 5.60 9.53
N ASP A 131 -2.56 6.45 10.32
CA ASP A 131 -3.84 6.13 10.96
C ASP A 131 -4.93 5.92 9.90
N GLN A 132 -4.94 6.76 8.85
CA GLN A 132 -5.79 6.62 7.67
C GLN A 132 -5.55 5.32 6.90
N MET A 133 -4.28 4.93 6.67
CA MET A 133 -3.96 3.65 6.04
C MET A 133 -4.34 2.47 6.92
N LYS A 134 -4.14 2.59 8.24
CA LYS A 134 -4.50 1.55 9.19
C LYS A 134 -6.00 1.32 9.23
N ALA A 135 -6.82 2.37 9.27
CA ALA A 135 -8.27 2.25 9.23
C ALA A 135 -8.75 1.50 7.97
N ARG A 136 -8.16 1.79 6.81
CA ARG A 136 -8.47 1.10 5.55
C ARG A 136 -8.03 -0.37 5.57
N VAL A 137 -6.85 -0.68 6.10
CA VAL A 137 -6.38 -2.06 6.27
C VAL A 137 -7.27 -2.83 7.26
N ASP A 138 -7.64 -2.23 8.40
CA ASP A 138 -8.53 -2.86 9.38
C ASP A 138 -9.89 -3.20 8.74
N ALA A 139 -10.43 -2.29 7.92
CA ALA A 139 -11.66 -2.53 7.16
C ALA A 139 -11.50 -3.68 6.14
N LEU A 140 -10.35 -3.78 5.45
CA LEU A 140 -10.06 -4.90 4.55
C LEU A 140 -10.00 -6.23 5.30
N LEU A 141 -9.34 -6.26 6.47
CA LEU A 141 -9.23 -7.46 7.30
C LEU A 141 -10.60 -7.94 7.81
N ALA A 142 -11.51 -7.00 8.08
CA ALA A 142 -12.87 -7.25 8.54
C ALA A 142 -13.78 -7.91 7.48
N LEU A 143 -13.41 -7.87 6.19
CA LEU A 143 -14.17 -8.54 5.12
C LEU A 143 -14.09 -10.08 5.20
N GLY A 144 -13.20 -10.62 6.02
CA GLY A 144 -13.09 -12.07 6.19
C GLY A 144 -12.57 -12.79 4.95
N ASP A 145 -12.91 -14.06 4.80
CA ASP A 145 -12.28 -14.93 3.79
C ASP A 145 -13.15 -15.19 2.56
N ALA A 146 -14.10 -14.31 2.26
CA ALA A 146 -14.88 -14.36 1.03
C ALA A 146 -13.99 -14.35 -0.23
N PRO A 147 -14.47 -14.88 -1.37
CA PRO A 147 -13.79 -14.72 -2.65
C PRO A 147 -13.44 -13.26 -2.94
N VAL A 148 -12.29 -13.00 -3.56
CA VAL A 148 -11.81 -11.63 -3.83
C VAL A 148 -12.83 -10.86 -4.67
N GLU A 149 -13.39 -11.50 -5.69
CA GLU A 149 -14.43 -10.93 -6.56
C GLU A 149 -15.63 -10.39 -5.76
N ASP A 150 -16.11 -11.16 -4.79
CA ASP A 150 -17.25 -10.78 -3.93
C ASP A 150 -16.90 -9.62 -2.99
N MET A 151 -15.63 -9.54 -2.56
CA MET A 151 -15.15 -8.47 -1.70
C MET A 151 -14.89 -7.16 -2.45
N MET A 152 -14.69 -7.19 -3.78
CA MET A 152 -14.24 -6.02 -4.54
C MET A 152 -15.11 -4.77 -4.40
N PRO A 153 -16.46 -4.84 -4.37
CA PRO A 153 -17.27 -3.66 -4.10
C PRO A 153 -16.94 -3.00 -2.76
N ALA A 154 -16.73 -3.81 -1.71
CA ALA A 154 -16.35 -3.32 -0.39
C ALA A 154 -14.90 -2.79 -0.37
N ILE A 155 -13.96 -3.49 -1.02
CA ILE A 155 -12.56 -3.05 -1.14
C ILE A 155 -12.46 -1.68 -1.83
N ARG A 156 -13.30 -1.42 -2.84
CA ARG A 156 -13.38 -0.10 -3.48
C ARG A 156 -13.98 0.94 -2.55
N ALA A 157 -15.05 0.61 -1.83
CA ALA A 157 -15.68 1.52 -0.87
C ALA A 157 -14.77 1.92 0.30
N ILE A 158 -13.83 1.05 0.70
CA ILE A 158 -12.80 1.38 1.71
C ILE A 158 -11.97 2.61 1.29
N GLY A 159 -11.80 2.85 0.00
CA GLY A 159 -11.07 4.03 -0.50
C GLY A 159 -11.69 5.36 -0.09
N GLU A 160 -13.02 5.37 0.09
CA GLU A 160 -13.82 6.55 0.46
C GLU A 160 -13.87 6.81 1.97
N LEU A 161 -13.23 5.96 2.78
CA LEU A 161 -13.08 6.23 4.21
C LEU A 161 -12.24 7.50 4.43
N PRO A 162 -12.55 8.31 5.46
CA PRO A 162 -11.79 9.52 5.78
C PRO A 162 -10.33 9.23 6.18
#